data_AF-A0A3P1X239-F1
#
_entry.id   AF-A0A3P1X239-F1
#
_cell.length_a   1.000
_cell.length_b   1.000
_cell.length_c   1.000
_cell.angle_alpha   90.00
_cell.angle_beta   90.00
_cell.angle_gamma   90.00
#
_symmetry.space_group_name_H-M   'P 1'
#
loop_
_entity.id
_entity.type
_entity.pdbx_description
1 polymer ?
#
loop_
_entity_poly.entity_id
_entity_poly.type
_entity_poly.pdbx_seq_one_letter_code
_entity_poly.pdbx_strand_id
1 'polypeptide(L)'
;MRTFEIRTRLPHPARDVFAWHARPGALTRLSPAWAMRVVAEASPPLQPGTVARLRAGVPLTRGLVRLPFASRMEAGPQPMSFVDRMVRGPFRRWEHTHLFLGDDECELVDHIRWEAPFWMPRRLVNRTLAATFDARAARLRSELDHAAELTARFPGGLRVLMGGASGLVGTQVAALLTTLGHEVRRLVRRDPRSGEARWDPDRGELDPADVAWADAVVHLGGATIGRRFTAQGKRLILQSRVDSTRLLAEAIVALPEADRPGVFVCSSATGFYGARRPGEDLTEDSTSGEGFLAEVCRAWEREAARVEEVGVRRVSVRSGVVASTLGGTLPLQLPLFLLGLGGTLGDPRAHLPWVSLDDAARAYLRAVVDPALHGPVNAVAPEPVTQAEYAATLARLCRRPAWLPVPRFGPRLLLGREGAEELAFADQRVVPARLTEVGFRFSHPHLAQALAETTGLTASGPSGTGRC
;
A
#
# COMPACT_ATOMS: atom_id res chain seq x y z
N MET A 1 -24.83 19.13 -19.23
CA MET A 1 -24.33 18.33 -18.09
C MET A 1 -24.74 16.88 -18.29
N ARG A 2 -23.83 15.91 -18.10
CA ARG A 2 -24.14 14.47 -18.24
C ARG A 2 -24.25 13.84 -16.85
N THR A 3 -25.01 12.75 -16.77
CA THR A 3 -25.16 11.96 -15.53
C THR A 3 -24.66 10.54 -15.80
N PHE A 4 -23.89 10.01 -14.86
CA PHE A 4 -23.53 8.60 -14.72
C PHE A 4 -24.07 8.13 -13.38
N GLU A 5 -24.77 7.00 -13.36
CA GLU A 5 -25.33 6.40 -12.16
C GLU A 5 -24.83 4.97 -12.04
N ILE A 6 -24.47 4.57 -10.83
CA ILE A 6 -24.18 3.18 -10.49
C ILE A 6 -24.74 2.84 -9.11
N ARG A 7 -25.19 1.61 -8.96
CA ARG A 7 -25.75 1.06 -7.72
C ARG A 7 -24.93 -0.13 -7.28
N THR A 8 -24.51 -0.12 -6.03
CA THR A 8 -23.74 -1.20 -5.41
C THR A 8 -24.53 -1.76 -4.24
N ARG A 9 -24.79 -3.07 -4.26
CA ARG A 9 -25.41 -3.77 -3.12
C ARG A 9 -24.34 -4.36 -2.20
N LEU A 10 -24.49 -4.13 -0.90
CA LEU A 10 -23.57 -4.57 0.14
C LEU A 10 -24.36 -5.28 1.25
N PRO A 11 -23.90 -6.45 1.73
CA PRO A 11 -24.58 -7.21 2.79
C PRO A 11 -24.28 -6.63 4.18
N HIS A 12 -24.38 -5.31 4.32
CA HIS A 12 -24.08 -4.54 5.52
C HIS A 12 -25.07 -3.37 5.64
N PRO A 13 -25.54 -2.98 6.84
CA PRO A 13 -26.44 -1.85 7.04
C PRO A 13 -25.91 -0.53 6.47
N ALA A 14 -26.78 0.31 5.88
CA ALA A 14 -26.36 1.60 5.32
C ALA A 14 -25.65 2.51 6.35
N ARG A 15 -26.08 2.44 7.62
CA ARG A 15 -25.44 3.18 8.73
C ARG A 15 -23.97 2.80 8.91
N ASP A 16 -23.63 1.51 8.76
CA ASP A 16 -22.29 0.99 9.03
C ASP A 16 -21.39 1.29 7.82
N VAL A 17 -21.93 1.16 6.61
CA VAL A 17 -21.24 1.55 5.38
C VAL A 17 -20.97 3.06 5.38
N PHE A 18 -21.94 3.89 5.73
CA PHE A 18 -21.76 5.35 5.83
C PHE A 18 -20.74 5.72 6.92
N ALA A 19 -20.84 5.10 8.10
CA ALA A 19 -19.88 5.32 9.18
C ALA A 19 -18.45 4.93 8.78
N TRP A 20 -18.28 3.84 8.01
CA TRP A 20 -16.97 3.46 7.46
C TRP A 20 -16.42 4.52 6.49
N HIS A 21 -17.26 5.10 5.62
CA HIS A 21 -16.86 6.19 4.72
C HIS A 21 -16.44 7.46 5.47
N ALA A 22 -16.97 7.67 6.68
CA ALA A 22 -16.59 8.78 7.55
C ALA A 22 -15.27 8.54 8.32
N ARG A 23 -14.63 7.37 8.19
CA ARG A 23 -13.34 7.10 8.83
C ARG A 23 -12.18 7.70 8.03
N PRO A 24 -11.16 8.27 8.70
CA PRO A 24 -9.91 8.65 8.01
C PRO A 24 -9.33 7.46 7.26
N GLY A 25 -8.81 7.67 6.05
CA GLY A 25 -8.24 6.61 5.23
C GLY A 25 -9.22 5.96 4.27
N ALA A 26 -10.54 6.11 4.46
CA ALA A 26 -11.54 5.45 3.62
C ALA A 26 -11.38 5.82 2.14
N LEU A 27 -11.15 7.10 1.83
CA LEU A 27 -10.89 7.54 0.44
C LEU A 27 -9.60 6.93 -0.12
N THR A 28 -8.55 6.81 0.69
CA THR A 28 -7.28 6.17 0.33
C THR A 28 -7.45 4.69 0.02
N ARG A 29 -8.24 3.96 0.81
CA ARG A 29 -8.53 2.54 0.60
C ARG A 29 -9.41 2.30 -0.63
N LEU A 30 -10.41 3.16 -0.85
CA LEU A 30 -11.31 3.03 -2.00
C LEU A 30 -10.68 3.45 -3.33
N SER A 31 -9.68 4.34 -3.33
CA SER A 31 -9.12 4.91 -4.55
C SER A 31 -8.32 3.86 -5.36
N PRO A 32 -8.80 3.41 -6.54
CA PRO A 32 -8.05 2.43 -7.33
C PRO A 32 -6.74 3.05 -7.80
N ALA A 33 -5.63 2.34 -7.62
CA ALA A 33 -4.28 2.85 -7.86
C ALA A 33 -4.10 3.43 -9.28
N TRP A 34 -4.67 2.80 -10.30
CA TRP A 34 -4.61 3.24 -11.69
C TRP A 34 -5.50 4.46 -12.00
N ALA A 35 -6.53 4.71 -11.18
CA ALA A 35 -7.50 5.79 -11.38
C ALA A 35 -7.15 7.03 -10.55
N MET A 36 -6.68 6.88 -9.32
CA MET A 36 -6.47 7.98 -8.39
C MET A 36 -5.26 7.76 -7.49
N ARG A 37 -4.62 8.86 -7.09
CA ARG A 37 -3.65 8.89 -5.98
C ARG A 37 -4.13 9.93 -4.99
N VAL A 38 -4.42 9.53 -3.76
CA VAL A 38 -4.74 10.46 -2.69
C VAL A 38 -3.47 11.19 -2.26
N VAL A 39 -3.52 12.52 -2.24
CA VAL A 39 -2.43 13.38 -1.75
C VAL A 39 -2.74 13.84 -0.32
N ALA A 40 -3.99 14.19 -0.07
CA ALA A 40 -4.52 14.48 1.26
C ALA A 40 -6.03 14.21 1.24
N GLU A 41 -6.54 13.54 2.26
CA GLU A 41 -7.98 13.41 2.46
C GLU A 41 -8.58 14.69 3.03
N ALA A 42 -9.91 14.81 2.91
CA ALA A 42 -10.66 15.75 3.71
C ALA A 42 -10.49 15.43 5.19
N SER A 43 -10.29 16.46 6.01
CA SER A 43 -10.11 16.30 7.46
C SER A 43 -10.82 17.46 8.18
N PRO A 44 -11.76 17.16 9.09
CA PRO A 44 -12.39 15.85 9.33
C PRO A 44 -13.05 15.24 8.07
N PRO A 45 -13.11 13.90 7.93
CA PRO A 45 -13.72 13.25 6.77
C PRO A 45 -15.20 13.61 6.63
N LEU A 46 -15.67 13.72 5.39
CA LEU A 46 -17.06 14.06 5.01
C LEU A 46 -17.63 15.37 5.58
N GLN A 47 -16.86 16.15 6.35
CA GLN A 47 -17.33 17.40 6.91
C GLN A 47 -17.49 18.46 5.81
N PRO A 48 -18.66 19.12 5.68
CA PRO A 48 -18.88 20.14 4.67
C PRO A 48 -17.83 21.26 4.72
N GLY A 49 -17.35 21.67 3.56
CA GLY A 49 -16.32 22.71 3.40
C GLY A 49 -14.88 22.19 3.44
N THR A 50 -14.64 20.98 3.93
CA THR A 50 -13.31 20.36 3.87
C THR A 50 -12.95 19.96 2.43
N VAL A 51 -11.66 19.86 2.14
CA VAL A 51 -11.15 19.63 0.78
C VAL A 51 -10.22 18.43 0.73
N ALA A 52 -10.57 17.44 -0.09
CA ALA A 52 -9.67 16.36 -0.47
C ALA A 52 -8.81 16.78 -1.69
N ARG A 53 -7.53 16.42 -1.67
CA ARG A 53 -6.57 16.63 -2.76
C ARG A 53 -6.10 15.29 -3.29
N LEU A 54 -6.23 15.12 -4.59
CA LEU A 54 -6.03 13.89 -5.33
C LEU A 54 -5.18 14.18 -6.58
N ARG A 55 -4.66 13.12 -7.20
CA ARG A 55 -4.20 13.15 -8.59
C ARG A 55 -4.99 12.11 -9.39
N ALA A 56 -5.84 12.59 -10.28
CA ALA A 56 -6.66 11.78 -11.17
C ALA A 56 -5.80 11.23 -12.31
N GLY A 57 -5.87 9.93 -12.55
CA GLY A 57 -5.18 9.25 -13.63
C GLY A 57 -5.74 9.67 -14.98
N VAL A 58 -4.84 9.95 -15.92
CA VAL A 58 -5.24 10.19 -17.31
C VAL A 58 -5.68 8.85 -17.91
N PRO A 59 -6.87 8.77 -18.53
CA PRO A 59 -7.36 7.53 -19.15
C PRO A 59 -6.31 6.87 -20.05
N LEU A 60 -6.34 5.54 -20.10
CA LEU A 60 -5.40 4.68 -20.85
C LEU A 60 -3.95 4.64 -20.33
N THR A 61 -3.52 5.60 -19.51
CA THR A 61 -2.14 5.62 -18.96
C THR A 61 -1.96 4.72 -17.73
N ARG A 62 -3.05 4.11 -17.23
CA ARG A 62 -3.02 3.17 -16.09
C ARG A 62 -2.36 3.76 -14.82
N GLY A 63 -2.51 5.07 -14.63
CA GLY A 63 -1.96 5.79 -13.48
C GLY A 63 -0.52 6.28 -13.64
N LEU A 64 0.08 6.13 -14.83
CA LEU A 64 1.42 6.65 -15.15
C LEU A 64 1.43 8.17 -15.30
N VAL A 65 0.36 8.75 -15.88
CA VAL A 65 0.18 10.20 -15.97
C VAL A 65 -1.02 10.59 -15.11
N ARG A 66 -0.86 11.65 -14.30
CA ARG A 66 -1.91 12.10 -13.39
C ARG A 66 -2.01 13.62 -13.36
N LEU A 67 -3.24 14.12 -13.29
CA LEU A 67 -3.56 15.54 -13.23
C LEU A 67 -4.06 15.90 -11.82
N PRO A 68 -3.78 17.12 -11.30
CA PRO A 68 -4.31 17.57 -10.02
C PRO A 68 -5.85 17.51 -10.02
N PHE A 69 -6.43 17.04 -8.91
CA PHE A 69 -7.87 17.03 -8.68
C PHE A 69 -8.12 17.41 -7.21
N ALA A 70 -8.97 18.40 -6.96
CA ALA A 70 -9.36 18.81 -5.61
C ALA A 70 -10.89 18.80 -5.53
N SER A 71 -11.42 18.11 -4.54
CA SER A 71 -12.86 17.98 -4.26
C SER A 71 -13.18 18.63 -2.93
N ARG A 72 -14.25 19.43 -2.89
CA ARG A 72 -14.82 19.95 -1.66
C ARG A 72 -16.00 19.08 -1.26
N MET A 73 -16.05 18.71 0.02
CA MET A 73 -17.16 18.00 0.62
C MET A 73 -18.33 18.97 0.85
N GLU A 74 -19.53 18.55 0.48
CA GLU A 74 -20.80 19.24 0.72
C GLU A 74 -21.78 18.28 1.40
N ALA A 75 -22.73 18.84 2.14
CA ALA A 75 -23.82 18.05 2.73
C ALA A 75 -24.62 17.38 1.61
N GLY A 76 -24.99 16.12 1.81
CA GLY A 76 -25.84 15.41 0.88
C GLY A 76 -27.31 15.87 0.96
N PRO A 77 -28.13 15.48 -0.03
CA PRO A 77 -29.54 15.89 -0.10
C PRO A 77 -30.43 15.27 0.99
N GLN A 78 -29.93 14.28 1.74
CA GLN A 78 -30.67 13.53 2.76
C GLN A 78 -29.72 12.99 3.85
N PRO A 79 -30.23 12.47 4.98
CA PRO A 79 -29.39 11.73 5.94
C PRO A 79 -28.62 10.58 5.26
N MET A 80 -27.43 10.25 5.79
CA MET A 80 -26.53 9.23 5.22
C MET A 80 -26.25 9.48 3.74
N SER A 81 -25.87 10.71 3.40
CA SER A 81 -25.39 11.07 2.07
C SER A 81 -24.40 12.23 2.12
N PHE A 82 -23.54 12.33 1.11
CA PHE A 82 -22.61 13.45 0.94
C PHE A 82 -22.35 13.74 -0.54
N VAL A 83 -21.82 14.93 -0.83
CA VAL A 83 -21.50 15.37 -2.19
C VAL A 83 -20.04 15.77 -2.28
N ASP A 84 -19.37 15.29 -3.31
CA ASP A 84 -18.02 15.66 -3.72
C ASP A 84 -18.08 16.60 -4.93
N ARG A 85 -17.80 17.90 -4.73
CA ARG A 85 -17.76 18.89 -5.81
C ARG A 85 -16.33 19.26 -6.17
N MET A 86 -15.96 19.08 -7.43
CA MET A 86 -14.61 19.43 -7.89
C MET A 86 -14.41 20.95 -7.88
N VAL A 87 -13.40 21.40 -7.14
CA VAL A 87 -12.95 22.80 -7.08
C VAL A 87 -11.87 23.07 -8.14
N ARG A 88 -11.01 22.09 -8.38
CA ARG A 88 -9.93 22.15 -9.39
C ARG A 88 -9.75 20.76 -9.97
N GLY A 89 -9.69 20.63 -11.28
CA GLY A 89 -9.42 19.33 -11.89
C GLY A 89 -9.48 19.32 -13.41
N PRO A 90 -9.40 18.11 -14.00
CA PRO A 90 -9.38 17.94 -15.45
C PRO A 90 -10.76 18.11 -16.11
N PHE A 91 -11.85 18.05 -15.34
CA PHE A 91 -13.20 18.26 -15.84
C PHE A 91 -13.55 19.76 -15.87
N ARG A 92 -14.53 20.14 -16.70
CA ARG A 92 -15.13 21.48 -16.63
C ARG A 92 -16.07 21.61 -15.44
N ARG A 93 -16.80 20.54 -15.14
CA ARG A 93 -17.68 20.40 -13.98
C ARG A 93 -17.66 18.95 -13.53
N TRP A 94 -17.69 18.74 -12.22
CA TRP A 94 -17.82 17.43 -11.59
C TRP A 94 -18.50 17.60 -10.23
N GLU A 95 -19.57 16.83 -10.04
CA GLU A 95 -20.35 16.72 -8.81
C GLU A 95 -20.69 15.23 -8.65
N HIS A 96 -20.35 14.65 -7.51
CA HIS A 96 -20.58 13.24 -7.22
C HIS A 96 -21.34 13.12 -5.90
N THR A 97 -22.60 12.70 -5.99
CA THR A 97 -23.46 12.44 -4.83
C THR A 97 -23.41 10.97 -4.46
N HIS A 98 -23.20 10.69 -3.17
CA HIS A 98 -23.25 9.35 -2.60
C HIS A 98 -24.49 9.23 -1.71
N LEU A 99 -25.36 8.26 -1.98
CA LEU A 99 -26.55 7.95 -1.17
C LEU A 99 -26.41 6.54 -0.60
N PHE A 100 -26.64 6.37 0.70
CA PHE A 100 -26.59 5.08 1.38
C PHE A 100 -28.00 4.74 1.84
N LEU A 101 -28.59 3.67 1.28
CA LEU A 101 -30.01 3.33 1.45
C LEU A 101 -30.16 1.91 2.01
N GLY A 102 -31.11 1.70 2.92
CA GLY A 102 -31.49 0.38 3.44
C GLY A 102 -31.06 0.12 4.89
N ASP A 103 -31.81 -0.72 5.60
CA ASP A 103 -31.63 -0.97 7.03
C ASP A 103 -30.68 -2.13 7.29
N ASP A 104 -30.96 -3.31 6.73
CA ASP A 104 -30.13 -4.53 6.93
C ASP A 104 -29.05 -4.70 5.85
N GLU A 105 -29.37 -4.30 4.62
CA GLU A 105 -28.47 -4.27 3.47
C GLU A 105 -28.38 -2.85 2.91
N CYS A 106 -27.20 -2.47 2.43
CA CYS A 106 -26.95 -1.16 1.86
C CYS A 106 -27.00 -1.21 0.34
N GLU A 107 -27.89 -0.41 -0.27
CA GLU A 107 -27.75 0.05 -1.65
C GLU A 107 -27.02 1.39 -1.65
N LEU A 108 -25.74 1.37 -2.03
CA LEU A 108 -24.95 2.56 -2.28
C LEU A 108 -25.22 3.04 -3.71
N VAL A 109 -25.78 4.23 -3.84
CA VAL A 109 -26.09 4.88 -5.12
C VAL A 109 -25.15 6.05 -5.34
N ASP A 110 -24.35 5.97 -6.40
CA ASP A 110 -23.42 7.02 -6.81
C ASP A 110 -23.98 7.76 -8.04
N HIS A 111 -24.29 9.05 -7.88
CA HIS A 111 -24.71 9.94 -8.99
C HIS A 111 -23.59 10.91 -9.35
N ILE A 112 -22.97 10.73 -10.52
CA ILE A 112 -21.91 11.61 -11.00
C ILE A 112 -22.42 12.49 -12.14
N ARG A 113 -22.50 13.79 -11.87
CA ARG A 113 -22.76 14.84 -12.85
C ARG A 113 -21.43 15.43 -13.32
N TRP A 114 -21.15 15.32 -14.61
CA TRP A 114 -19.86 15.76 -15.15
C TRP A 114 -19.96 16.44 -16.52
N GLU A 115 -18.93 17.23 -16.82
CA GLU A 115 -18.67 17.83 -18.13
C GLU A 115 -17.19 17.66 -18.49
N ALA A 116 -16.89 16.87 -19.53
CA ALA A 116 -15.52 16.60 -19.96
C ALA A 116 -14.88 17.82 -20.63
N PRO A 117 -13.54 17.95 -20.54
CA PRO A 117 -12.80 18.88 -21.38
C PRO A 117 -12.84 18.42 -22.84
N PHE A 118 -12.57 19.34 -23.79
CA PHE A 118 -12.69 19.08 -25.23
C PHE A 118 -11.79 17.94 -25.73
N TRP A 119 -10.64 17.72 -25.08
CA TRP A 119 -9.66 16.69 -25.45
C TRP A 119 -10.02 15.28 -24.94
N MET A 120 -11.07 15.13 -24.13
CA MET A 120 -11.42 13.85 -23.51
C MET A 120 -12.72 13.29 -24.11
N PRO A 121 -12.65 12.20 -24.91
CA PRO A 121 -13.83 11.60 -25.52
C PRO A 121 -14.82 11.09 -24.46
N ARG A 122 -16.10 11.44 -24.60
CA ARG A 122 -17.14 11.08 -23.61
C ARG A 122 -17.27 9.57 -23.38
N ARG A 123 -17.16 8.77 -24.44
CA ARG A 123 -17.20 7.30 -24.35
C ARG A 123 -16.06 6.75 -23.49
N LEU A 124 -14.89 7.37 -23.56
CA LEU A 124 -13.73 7.01 -22.75
C LEU A 124 -13.96 7.34 -21.27
N VAL A 125 -14.54 8.52 -20.98
CA VAL A 125 -14.92 8.90 -19.61
C VAL A 125 -15.86 7.89 -18.99
N ASN A 126 -16.98 7.59 -19.65
CA ASN A 126 -17.96 6.62 -19.13
C ASN A 126 -17.34 5.25 -18.87
N ARG A 127 -16.48 4.76 -19.77
CA ARG A 127 -15.78 3.47 -19.58
C ARG A 127 -14.83 3.51 -18.37
N THR A 128 -14.10 4.62 -18.20
CA THR A 128 -13.22 4.81 -17.04
C THR A 128 -14.00 4.93 -15.75
N LEU A 129 -15.14 5.62 -15.74
CA LEU A 129 -16.03 5.70 -14.58
C LEU A 129 -16.55 4.32 -14.19
N ALA A 130 -17.16 3.58 -15.13
CA ALA A 130 -17.63 2.21 -14.87
C ALA A 130 -16.55 1.34 -14.23
N ALA A 131 -15.37 1.26 -14.85
CA ALA A 131 -14.26 0.48 -14.30
C ALA A 131 -13.77 0.97 -12.92
N THR A 132 -13.84 2.28 -12.66
CA THR A 132 -13.41 2.86 -11.37
C THR A 132 -14.40 2.46 -10.27
N PHE A 133 -15.70 2.56 -10.54
CA PHE A 133 -16.72 2.24 -9.54
C PHE A 133 -16.88 0.74 -9.33
N ASP A 134 -16.69 -0.08 -10.36
CA ASP A 134 -16.60 -1.54 -10.20
C ASP A 134 -15.45 -1.92 -9.26
N ALA A 135 -14.27 -1.30 -9.45
CA ALA A 135 -13.13 -1.50 -8.57
C ALA A 135 -13.38 -0.99 -7.14
N ARG A 136 -14.03 0.17 -6.99
CA ARG A 136 -14.42 0.71 -5.67
C ARG A 136 -15.41 -0.20 -4.95
N ALA A 137 -16.40 -0.73 -5.65
CA ALA A 137 -17.41 -1.64 -5.10
C ALA A 137 -16.77 -2.95 -4.61
N ALA A 138 -15.93 -3.57 -5.45
CA ALA A 138 -15.19 -4.78 -5.08
C ALA A 138 -14.28 -4.52 -3.86
N ARG A 139 -13.60 -3.37 -3.85
CA ARG A 139 -12.74 -2.96 -2.76
C ARG A 139 -13.50 -2.74 -1.45
N LEU A 140 -14.59 -1.97 -1.50
CA LEU A 140 -15.43 -1.68 -0.34
C LEU A 140 -15.95 -2.96 0.32
N ARG A 141 -16.43 -3.91 -0.50
CA ARG A 141 -16.88 -5.22 0.01
C ARG A 141 -15.76 -5.95 0.74
N SER A 142 -14.57 -6.03 0.12
CA SER A 142 -13.39 -6.65 0.73
C SER A 142 -12.96 -5.98 2.04
N GLU A 143 -13.02 -4.64 2.12
CA GLU A 143 -12.67 -3.90 3.34
C GLU A 143 -13.68 -4.17 4.47
N LEU A 144 -15.00 -4.17 4.17
CA LEU A 144 -16.04 -4.44 5.16
C LEU A 144 -16.00 -5.88 5.67
N ASP A 145 -15.84 -6.86 4.77
CA ASP A 145 -15.77 -8.28 5.14
C ASP A 145 -14.52 -8.55 6.00
N HIS A 146 -13.38 -7.96 5.63
CA HIS A 146 -12.16 -8.05 6.44
C HIS A 146 -12.29 -7.37 7.79
N ALA A 147 -12.94 -6.20 7.84
CA ALA A 147 -13.18 -5.49 9.09
C ALA A 147 -14.05 -6.31 10.05
N ALA A 148 -15.09 -6.96 9.54
CA ALA A 148 -15.93 -7.85 10.33
C ALA A 148 -15.14 -9.05 10.88
N GLU A 149 -14.34 -9.71 10.04
CA GLU A 149 -13.51 -10.86 10.46
C GLU A 149 -12.47 -10.47 11.52
N LEU A 150 -11.72 -9.39 11.28
CA LEU A 150 -10.67 -8.97 12.22
C LEU A 150 -11.23 -8.42 13.52
N THR A 151 -12.29 -7.62 13.49
CA THR A 151 -12.88 -7.05 14.72
C THR A 151 -13.46 -8.15 15.60
N ALA A 152 -14.00 -9.22 15.00
CA ALA A 152 -14.46 -10.40 15.73
C ALA A 152 -13.31 -11.16 16.42
N ARG A 153 -12.13 -11.22 15.78
CA ARG A 153 -10.97 -11.96 16.31
C ARG A 153 -10.09 -11.13 17.24
N PHE A 154 -9.97 -9.83 16.99
CA PHE A 154 -9.12 -8.89 17.70
C PHE A 154 -9.92 -7.62 18.03
N PRO A 155 -10.81 -7.67 19.04
CA PRO A 155 -11.66 -6.54 19.38
C PRO A 155 -10.84 -5.40 20.01
N GLY A 156 -11.30 -4.17 19.82
CA GLY A 156 -10.75 -2.97 20.47
C GLY A 156 -10.00 -2.01 19.53
N GLY A 157 -10.10 -0.72 19.86
CA GLY A 157 -9.28 0.31 19.23
C GLY A 157 -7.89 0.35 19.86
N LEU A 158 -6.86 0.56 19.04
CA LEU A 158 -5.47 0.71 19.50
C LEU A 158 -4.97 2.08 19.10
N ARG A 159 -4.09 2.65 19.91
CA ARG A 159 -3.31 3.84 19.60
C ARG A 159 -1.99 3.42 18.97
N VAL A 160 -1.78 3.81 17.72
CA VAL A 160 -0.63 3.39 16.92
C VAL A 160 0.25 4.58 16.58
N LEU A 161 1.47 4.61 17.11
CA LEU A 161 2.48 5.57 16.70
C LEU A 161 3.22 5.06 15.46
N MET A 162 3.24 5.84 14.37
CA MET A 162 3.73 5.35 13.08
C MET A 162 4.82 6.22 12.45
N GLY A 163 6.02 5.66 12.32
CA GLY A 163 7.10 6.15 11.48
C GLY A 163 6.94 5.70 10.01
N GLY A 164 7.20 6.59 9.06
CA GLY A 164 7.09 6.26 7.62
C GLY A 164 5.66 6.25 7.06
N ALA A 165 4.69 6.83 7.78
CA ALA A 165 3.27 6.87 7.39
C ALA A 165 2.98 7.57 6.05
N SER A 166 3.89 8.41 5.54
CA SER A 166 3.74 9.08 4.24
C SER A 166 4.29 8.26 3.06
N GLY A 167 4.90 7.10 3.32
CA GLY A 167 5.42 6.21 2.29
C GLY A 167 4.33 5.43 1.56
N LEU A 168 4.71 4.70 0.50
CA LEU A 168 3.78 3.89 -0.29
C LEU A 168 2.99 2.90 0.56
N VAL A 169 3.69 2.06 1.32
CA VAL A 169 3.07 1.06 2.21
C VAL A 169 2.48 1.74 3.45
N GLY A 170 3.23 2.63 4.10
CA GLY A 170 2.79 3.33 5.32
C GLY A 170 1.47 4.09 5.16
N THR A 171 1.22 4.70 3.99
CA THR A 171 -0.05 5.38 3.70
C THR A 171 -1.23 4.39 3.74
N GLN A 172 -1.03 3.19 3.20
CA GLN A 172 -2.05 2.14 3.17
C GLN A 172 -2.23 1.47 4.54
N VAL A 173 -1.14 1.27 5.29
CA VAL A 173 -1.21 0.74 6.67
C VAL A 173 -1.96 1.71 7.58
N ALA A 174 -1.61 3.00 7.54
CA ALA A 174 -2.30 4.03 8.32
C ALA A 174 -3.80 4.09 7.96
N ALA A 175 -4.12 4.10 6.66
CA ALA A 175 -5.51 4.12 6.20
C ALA A 175 -6.29 2.88 6.64
N LEU A 176 -5.68 1.69 6.54
CA LEU A 176 -6.31 0.44 6.94
C LEU A 176 -6.58 0.42 8.46
N LEU A 177 -5.59 0.78 9.28
CA LEU A 177 -5.74 0.87 10.74
C LEU A 177 -6.88 1.83 11.14
N THR A 178 -6.91 3.03 10.56
CA THR A 178 -7.96 4.02 10.89
C THR A 178 -9.34 3.60 10.40
N THR A 179 -9.44 2.94 9.25
CA THR A 179 -10.72 2.38 8.78
C THR A 179 -11.23 1.22 9.62
N LEU A 180 -10.38 0.60 10.45
CA LEU A 180 -10.76 -0.43 11.42
C LEU A 180 -11.07 0.15 12.81
N GLY A 181 -10.87 1.46 13.01
CA GLY A 181 -11.19 2.15 14.26
C GLY A 181 -10.00 2.29 15.22
N HIS A 182 -8.79 1.93 14.79
CA HIS A 182 -7.57 2.28 15.52
C HIS A 182 -7.23 3.77 15.32
N GLU A 183 -6.61 4.39 16.32
CA GLU A 183 -6.10 5.75 16.23
C GLU A 183 -4.65 5.72 15.74
N VAL A 184 -4.29 6.53 14.75
CA VAL A 184 -2.92 6.57 14.22
C VAL A 184 -2.32 7.96 14.42
N ARG A 185 -1.26 8.05 15.22
CA ARG A 185 -0.41 9.23 15.34
C ARG A 185 0.80 9.09 14.43
N ARG A 186 0.97 10.01 13.49
CA ARG A 186 2.03 9.92 12.47
C ARG A 186 3.27 10.68 12.92
N LEU A 187 4.41 10.02 12.93
CA LEU A 187 5.71 10.67 13.14
C LEU A 187 6.13 11.40 11.86
N VAL A 188 6.36 12.70 11.98
CA VAL A 188 6.73 13.60 10.88
C VAL A 188 7.98 14.41 11.23
N ARG A 189 8.82 14.67 10.21
CA ARG A 189 10.07 15.46 10.36
C ARG A 189 9.88 16.96 10.14
N ARG A 190 8.69 17.38 9.72
CA ARG A 190 8.28 18.78 9.58
C ARG A 190 7.49 19.20 10.83
N ASP A 191 7.09 20.46 10.89
CA ASP A 191 6.13 20.91 11.91
C ASP A 191 4.86 20.04 11.85
N PRO A 192 4.46 19.44 12.99
CA PRO A 192 3.34 18.53 13.05
C PRO A 192 2.02 19.29 12.88
N ARG A 193 1.03 18.62 12.28
CA ARG A 193 -0.37 19.04 12.28
C ARG A 193 -1.12 18.26 13.37
N SER A 194 -2.39 18.60 13.58
CA SER A 194 -3.26 17.83 14.47
C SER A 194 -3.19 16.33 14.18
N GLY A 195 -2.95 15.52 15.22
CA GLY A 195 -2.79 14.06 15.09
C GLY A 195 -1.42 13.59 14.59
N GLU A 196 -0.44 14.47 14.47
CA GLU A 196 0.94 14.14 14.11
C GLU A 196 1.89 14.46 15.29
N ALA A 197 2.98 13.71 15.37
CA ALA A 197 4.06 13.91 16.34
C ALA A 197 5.34 14.29 15.62
N ARG A 198 6.10 15.21 16.19
CA ARG A 198 7.40 15.61 15.63
C ARG A 198 8.47 14.60 16.04
N TRP A 199 9.32 14.22 15.11
CA TRP A 199 10.56 13.52 15.42
C TRP A 199 11.68 13.91 14.46
N ASP A 200 12.91 13.70 14.87
CA ASP A 200 14.09 13.85 14.03
C ASP A 200 15.14 12.80 14.41
N PRO A 201 15.16 11.66 13.70
CA PRO A 201 16.17 10.62 13.88
C PRO A 201 17.62 11.12 13.74
N ASP A 202 17.86 12.11 12.88
CA ASP A 202 19.22 12.61 12.62
C ASP A 202 19.72 13.45 13.82
N ARG A 203 18.80 13.95 14.65
CA ARG A 203 19.08 14.73 15.87
C ARG A 203 18.78 13.99 17.17
N GLY A 204 18.28 12.75 17.09
CA GLY A 204 17.82 11.99 18.26
C GLY A 204 16.58 12.61 18.95
N GLU A 205 15.76 13.37 18.22
CA GLU A 205 14.58 14.03 18.80
C GLU A 205 13.35 13.15 18.65
N LEU A 206 12.79 12.73 19.78
CA LEU A 206 11.47 12.09 19.87
C LEU A 206 10.93 12.37 21.27
N ASP A 207 9.70 12.85 21.37
CA ASP A 207 9.06 13.05 22.67
C ASP A 207 8.68 11.69 23.27
N PRO A 208 9.22 11.31 24.45
CA PRO A 208 8.83 10.05 25.10
C PRO A 208 7.33 9.95 25.39
N ALA A 209 6.63 11.07 25.58
CA ALA A 209 5.18 11.09 25.79
C ALA A 209 4.40 10.61 24.56
N ASP A 210 4.94 10.80 23.35
CA ASP A 210 4.33 10.24 22.14
C ASP A 210 4.43 8.72 22.07
N VAL A 211 5.52 8.16 22.60
CA VAL A 211 5.74 6.71 22.68
C VAL A 211 4.89 6.10 23.79
N ALA A 212 4.87 6.73 24.97
CA ALA A 212 4.04 6.31 26.10
C ALA A 212 2.53 6.34 25.81
N TRP A 213 2.10 7.20 24.89
CA TRP A 213 0.71 7.24 24.43
C TRP A 213 0.32 6.01 23.58
N ALA A 214 1.27 5.28 23.00
CA ALA A 214 0.97 4.25 22.02
C ALA A 214 0.80 2.86 22.64
N ASP A 215 -0.23 2.14 22.20
CA ASP A 215 -0.39 0.71 22.49
C ASP A 215 0.47 -0.13 21.53
N ALA A 216 0.78 0.41 20.34
CA ALA A 216 1.64 -0.20 19.33
C ALA A 216 2.50 0.86 18.61
N VAL A 217 3.75 0.51 18.31
CA VAL A 217 4.64 1.33 17.48
C VAL A 217 4.89 0.62 16.16
N VAL A 218 4.74 1.33 15.03
CA VAL A 218 5.01 0.81 13.69
C VAL A 218 6.04 1.68 12.99
N HIS A 219 7.12 1.10 12.47
CA HIS A 219 8.17 1.83 11.77
C HIS A 219 8.41 1.29 10.36
N LEU A 220 8.01 2.08 9.36
CA LEU A 220 8.27 1.82 7.93
C LEU A 220 9.28 2.81 7.33
N GLY A 221 9.95 3.61 8.16
CA GLY A 221 10.84 4.68 7.71
C GLY A 221 12.16 4.16 7.17
N GLY A 222 12.61 4.74 6.05
CA GLY A 222 13.93 4.47 5.48
C GLY A 222 14.11 5.19 4.14
N ALA A 223 15.34 5.55 3.80
CA ALA A 223 15.66 6.10 2.50
C ALA A 223 15.40 5.07 1.39
N THR A 224 14.99 5.55 0.22
CA THR A 224 14.73 4.69 -0.95
C THR A 224 16.00 3.96 -1.39
N ILE A 225 15.85 2.66 -1.67
CA ILE A 225 16.89 1.81 -2.25
C ILE A 225 16.93 1.89 -3.78
N GLY A 226 15.95 2.53 -4.42
CA GLY A 226 15.89 2.75 -5.88
C GLY A 226 16.90 3.79 -6.39
N ARG A 227 18.08 3.85 -5.78
CA ARG A 227 19.15 4.81 -6.06
C ARG A 227 20.46 4.06 -6.29
N ARG A 228 21.47 4.74 -6.84
CA ARG A 228 22.78 4.15 -7.06
C ARG A 228 23.48 3.80 -5.74
N PHE A 229 24.08 2.61 -5.67
CA PHE A 229 24.81 2.12 -4.49
C PHE A 229 26.24 2.68 -4.43
N THR A 230 26.37 4.01 -4.44
CA THR A 230 27.65 4.67 -4.13
C THR A 230 27.93 4.59 -2.63
N ALA A 231 29.16 4.89 -2.18
CA ALA A 231 29.46 4.91 -0.73
C ALA A 231 28.51 5.82 0.07
N GLN A 232 28.21 7.02 -0.45
CA GLN A 232 27.21 7.92 0.14
C GLN A 232 25.79 7.35 0.05
N GLY A 233 25.46 6.67 -1.07
CA GLY A 233 24.22 5.96 -1.28
C GLY A 233 23.94 4.91 -0.20
N LYS A 234 24.92 4.03 0.00
CA LYS A 234 24.91 2.93 0.96
C LYS A 234 24.86 3.43 2.41
N ARG A 235 25.67 4.42 2.76
CA ARG A 235 25.61 5.06 4.09
C ARG A 235 24.21 5.61 4.40
N LEU A 236 23.59 6.35 3.48
CA LEU A 236 22.24 6.87 3.69
C LEU A 236 21.20 5.74 3.85
N ILE A 237 21.28 4.67 3.04
CA ILE A 237 20.36 3.53 3.13
C ILE A 237 20.45 2.87 4.50
N LEU A 238 21.66 2.65 5.01
CA LEU A 238 21.92 2.04 6.31
C LEU A 238 21.48 2.97 7.46
N GLN A 239 22.03 4.18 7.53
CA GLN A 239 21.80 5.14 8.62
C GLN A 239 20.32 5.49 8.78
N SER A 240 19.62 5.78 7.67
CA SER A 240 18.18 6.12 7.73
C SER A 240 17.29 5.02 8.34
N ARG A 241 17.76 3.77 8.38
CA ARG A 241 17.08 2.62 9.00
C ARG A 241 17.58 2.37 10.41
N VAL A 242 18.89 2.29 10.59
CA VAL A 242 19.52 2.01 11.89
C VAL A 242 19.22 3.12 12.89
N ASP A 243 19.45 4.38 12.53
CA ASP A 243 19.36 5.50 13.48
C ASP A 243 17.91 5.76 13.88
N SER A 244 16.97 5.70 12.92
CA SER A 244 15.54 5.86 13.20
C SER A 244 14.93 4.72 13.99
N THR A 245 15.39 3.48 13.78
CA THR A 245 14.95 2.31 14.55
C THR A 245 15.53 2.33 15.94
N ARG A 246 16.81 2.71 16.08
CA ARG A 246 17.48 2.86 17.37
C ARG A 246 16.77 3.90 18.23
N LEU A 247 16.48 5.08 17.68
CA LEU A 247 15.77 6.13 18.42
C LEU A 247 14.42 5.64 18.99
N LEU A 248 13.63 4.93 18.20
CA LEU A 248 12.36 4.36 18.68
C LEU A 248 12.57 3.25 19.71
N ALA A 249 13.51 2.34 19.48
CA ALA A 249 13.79 1.25 20.40
C ALA A 249 14.32 1.75 21.75
N GLU A 250 15.24 2.71 21.75
CA GLU A 250 15.76 3.35 22.96
C GLU A 250 14.67 4.11 23.71
N ALA A 251 13.81 4.84 23.00
CA ALA A 251 12.67 5.51 23.62
C ALA A 251 11.71 4.50 24.29
N ILE A 252 11.41 3.37 23.64
CA ILE A 252 10.57 2.30 24.22
C ILE A 252 11.25 1.69 25.47
N VAL A 253 12.54 1.37 25.39
CA VAL A 253 13.31 0.76 26.49
C VAL A 253 13.37 1.69 27.71
N ALA A 254 13.47 2.99 27.48
CA ALA A 254 13.55 4.00 28.55
C ALA A 254 12.21 4.22 29.28
N LEU A 255 11.07 3.74 28.76
CA LEU A 255 9.78 3.93 29.40
C LEU A 255 9.60 3.04 30.65
N PRO A 256 8.85 3.53 31.66
CA PRO A 256 8.30 2.68 32.71
C PRO A 256 7.48 1.53 32.13
N GLU A 257 7.46 0.38 32.80
CA GLU A 257 6.78 -0.83 32.31
C GLU A 257 5.29 -0.59 31.97
N ALA A 258 4.58 0.19 32.79
CA ALA A 258 3.17 0.51 32.60
C ALA A 258 2.88 1.36 31.35
N ASP A 259 3.88 2.06 30.82
CA ASP A 259 3.74 2.98 29.68
C ASP A 259 4.29 2.38 28.37
N ARG A 260 4.85 1.16 28.41
CA ARG A 260 5.45 0.53 27.22
C ARG A 260 4.36 0.07 26.24
N PRO A 261 4.56 0.25 24.93
CA PRO A 261 3.67 -0.33 23.94
C PRO A 261 3.72 -1.86 24.01
N GLY A 262 2.60 -2.54 23.70
CA GLY A 262 2.54 -3.99 23.67
C GLY A 262 3.28 -4.63 22.48
N VAL A 263 3.57 -3.84 21.43
CA VAL A 263 4.28 -4.32 20.24
C VAL A 263 5.07 -3.23 19.52
N PHE A 264 6.25 -3.59 19.02
CA PHE A 264 7.01 -2.83 18.04
C PHE A 264 7.09 -3.59 16.71
N VAL A 265 6.38 -3.10 15.70
CA VAL A 265 6.41 -3.63 14.34
C VAL A 265 7.37 -2.81 13.49
N CYS A 266 8.49 -3.40 13.11
CA CYS A 266 9.50 -2.75 12.29
C CYS A 266 9.53 -3.35 10.89
N SER A 267 9.64 -2.50 9.87
CA SER A 267 9.90 -2.96 8.51
C SER A 267 11.27 -3.64 8.43
N SER A 268 11.37 -4.61 7.54
CA SER A 268 12.60 -5.23 7.05
C SER A 268 12.41 -5.53 5.54
N ALA A 269 13.20 -6.41 4.95
CA ALA A 269 13.03 -6.84 3.55
C ALA A 269 13.55 -8.27 3.33
N THR A 270 13.10 -8.91 2.24
CA THR A 270 13.67 -10.19 1.79
C THR A 270 15.15 -10.09 1.40
N GLY A 271 15.69 -8.87 1.25
CA GLY A 271 17.12 -8.61 1.15
C GLY A 271 17.94 -9.22 2.30
N PHE A 272 17.33 -9.52 3.45
CA PHE A 272 17.93 -10.28 4.55
C PHE A 272 18.56 -11.60 4.10
N TYR A 273 17.93 -12.30 3.15
CA TYR A 273 18.37 -13.61 2.68
C TYR A 273 19.53 -13.55 1.66
N GLY A 274 19.94 -12.34 1.24
CA GLY A 274 20.96 -12.13 0.21
C GLY A 274 20.45 -12.39 -1.21
N ALA A 275 21.07 -11.77 -2.21
CA ALA A 275 20.50 -11.71 -3.56
C ALA A 275 20.60 -13.00 -4.39
N ARG A 276 21.39 -14.00 -3.97
CA ARG A 276 21.67 -15.21 -4.75
C ARG A 276 21.43 -16.47 -3.93
N ARG A 277 20.19 -16.97 -3.93
CA ARG A 277 19.78 -18.20 -3.24
C ARG A 277 18.93 -19.09 -4.15
N PRO A 278 19.43 -19.47 -5.34
CA PRO A 278 18.65 -20.25 -6.30
C PRO A 278 18.30 -21.63 -5.75
N GLY A 279 17.04 -22.05 -5.93
CA GLY A 279 16.59 -23.41 -5.60
C GLY A 279 16.30 -23.68 -4.12
N GLU A 280 16.46 -22.68 -3.25
CA GLU A 280 16.16 -22.80 -1.82
C GLU A 280 14.82 -22.15 -1.49
N ASP A 281 13.96 -22.85 -0.74
CA ASP A 281 12.78 -22.25 -0.12
C ASP A 281 13.20 -21.49 1.14
N LEU A 282 13.09 -20.15 1.09
CA LEU A 282 13.53 -19.25 2.15
C LEU A 282 12.35 -18.93 3.07
N THR A 283 12.34 -19.54 4.25
CA THR A 283 11.40 -19.26 5.34
C THR A 283 11.97 -18.27 6.34
N GLU A 284 11.17 -17.84 7.31
CA GLU A 284 11.57 -16.94 8.39
C GLU A 284 12.69 -17.51 9.28
N ASP A 285 12.81 -18.83 9.35
CA ASP A 285 13.87 -19.56 10.09
C ASP A 285 15.17 -19.71 9.27
N SER A 286 15.16 -19.32 7.99
CA SER A 286 16.34 -19.39 7.12
C SER A 286 17.41 -18.37 7.53
N THR A 287 18.67 -18.75 7.36
CA THR A 287 19.82 -17.89 7.68
C THR A 287 19.90 -16.67 6.77
N SER A 288 20.47 -15.59 7.32
CA SER A 288 20.78 -14.39 6.55
C SER A 288 21.82 -14.69 5.47
N GLY A 289 21.68 -14.06 4.31
CA GLY A 289 22.65 -14.18 3.23
C GLY A 289 23.76 -13.12 3.29
N GLU A 290 24.49 -12.99 2.19
CA GLU A 290 25.58 -12.05 2.02
C GLU A 290 25.17 -10.81 1.20
N GLY A 291 26.03 -9.79 1.18
CA GLY A 291 25.83 -8.56 0.42
C GLY A 291 25.33 -7.39 1.26
N PHE A 292 25.36 -6.20 0.65
CA PHE A 292 25.08 -4.96 1.35
C PHE A 292 23.65 -4.90 1.89
N LEU A 293 22.65 -5.31 1.11
CA LEU A 293 21.26 -5.33 1.59
C LEU A 293 21.02 -6.35 2.72
N ALA A 294 21.74 -7.47 2.73
CA ALA A 294 21.65 -8.43 3.83
C ALA A 294 22.23 -7.84 5.13
N GLU A 295 23.38 -7.16 5.03
CA GLU A 295 23.97 -6.40 6.15
C GLU A 295 23.02 -5.32 6.69
N VAL A 296 22.38 -4.56 5.78
CA VAL A 296 21.39 -3.53 6.16
C VAL A 296 20.23 -4.17 6.92
N CYS A 297 19.65 -5.27 6.42
CA CYS A 297 18.53 -5.92 7.10
C CYS A 297 18.94 -6.49 8.46
N ARG A 298 20.11 -7.12 8.58
CA ARG A 298 20.62 -7.60 9.88
C ARG A 298 20.83 -6.47 10.88
N ALA A 299 21.44 -5.37 10.46
CA ALA A 299 21.65 -4.22 11.34
C ALA A 299 20.30 -3.60 11.77
N TRP A 300 19.35 -3.52 10.84
CA TRP A 300 18.02 -2.98 11.09
C TRP A 300 17.22 -3.83 12.07
N GLU A 301 17.16 -5.15 11.84
CA GLU A 301 16.44 -6.09 12.72
C GLU A 301 17.08 -6.17 14.11
N ARG A 302 18.40 -6.01 14.22
CA ARG A 302 19.11 -5.99 15.50
C ARG A 302 18.74 -4.78 16.36
N GLU A 303 18.64 -3.59 15.77
CA GLU A 303 18.20 -2.41 16.54
C GLU A 303 16.75 -2.57 17.01
N ALA A 304 15.89 -3.16 16.18
CA ALA A 304 14.51 -3.43 16.58
C ALA A 304 14.41 -4.46 17.72
N ALA A 305 15.31 -5.47 17.76
CA ALA A 305 15.29 -6.54 18.76
C ALA A 305 15.54 -6.06 20.19
N ARG A 306 16.14 -4.88 20.39
CA ARG A 306 16.40 -4.33 21.73
C ARG A 306 15.16 -4.22 22.61
N VAL A 307 13.98 -3.98 22.02
CA VAL A 307 12.74 -3.85 22.80
C VAL A 307 12.32 -5.17 23.46
N GLU A 308 12.82 -6.31 22.97
CA GLU A 308 12.56 -7.63 23.56
C GLU A 308 13.19 -7.75 24.97
N GLU A 309 14.27 -7.01 25.24
CA GLU A 309 14.96 -6.98 26.55
C GLU A 309 14.06 -6.44 27.67
N VAL A 310 13.06 -5.63 27.31
CA VAL A 310 12.09 -5.03 28.24
C VAL A 310 10.69 -5.65 28.12
N GLY A 311 10.60 -6.83 27.48
CA GLY A 311 9.37 -7.61 27.35
C GLY A 311 8.41 -7.14 26.24
N VAL A 312 8.80 -6.17 25.42
CA VAL A 312 7.95 -5.70 24.31
C VAL A 312 8.06 -6.66 23.13
N ARG A 313 6.92 -7.10 22.60
CA ARG A 313 6.87 -7.99 21.43
C ARG A 313 7.42 -7.26 20.19
N ARG A 314 8.40 -7.84 19.52
CA ARG A 314 8.86 -7.35 18.21
C ARG A 314 8.27 -8.17 17.07
N VAL A 315 7.92 -7.49 15.98
CA VAL A 315 7.73 -8.11 14.66
C VAL A 315 8.56 -7.40 13.60
N SER A 316 9.41 -8.13 12.88
CA SER A 316 10.20 -7.62 11.75
C SER A 316 9.62 -8.10 10.42
N VAL A 317 8.95 -7.21 9.69
CA VAL A 317 8.22 -7.56 8.47
C VAL A 317 9.16 -7.53 7.26
N ARG A 318 9.62 -8.70 6.82
CA ARG A 318 10.47 -8.89 5.63
C ARG A 318 9.62 -8.84 4.36
N SER A 319 9.35 -7.64 3.86
CA SER A 319 8.54 -7.45 2.65
C SER A 319 9.29 -7.82 1.38
N GLY A 320 8.57 -8.47 0.45
CA GLY A 320 9.01 -8.62 -0.94
C GLY A 320 8.81 -7.34 -1.77
N VAL A 321 8.94 -7.48 -3.08
CA VAL A 321 8.68 -6.42 -4.05
C VAL A 321 7.18 -6.12 -4.11
N VAL A 322 6.81 -4.95 -3.59
CA VAL A 322 5.42 -4.48 -3.57
C VAL A 322 4.95 -4.10 -4.98
N ALA A 323 3.99 -4.83 -5.52
CA ALA A 323 3.39 -4.59 -6.82
C ALA A 323 2.36 -3.45 -6.76
N SER A 324 2.71 -2.27 -7.31
CA SER A 324 1.78 -1.13 -7.36
C SER A 324 2.08 -0.13 -8.48
N THR A 325 1.05 0.48 -9.07
CA THR A 325 1.20 1.64 -9.97
C THR A 325 1.37 2.97 -9.20
N LEU A 326 1.24 2.96 -7.88
CA LEU A 326 1.47 4.13 -7.03
C LEU A 326 2.94 4.38 -6.72
N GLY A 327 3.81 3.38 -6.88
CA GLY A 327 5.25 3.48 -6.62
C GLY A 327 5.95 2.13 -6.80
N GLY A 328 7.23 2.05 -6.44
CA GLY A 328 8.02 0.83 -6.62
C GLY A 328 8.51 0.65 -8.07
N THR A 329 8.70 -0.59 -8.49
CA THR A 329 9.32 -0.94 -9.78
C THR A 329 8.32 -1.01 -10.92
N LEU A 330 7.05 -1.34 -10.66
CA LEU A 330 6.03 -1.50 -11.70
C LEU A 330 5.81 -0.24 -12.56
N PRO A 331 5.81 1.01 -12.03
CA PRO A 331 5.69 2.21 -12.87
C PRO A 331 6.85 2.42 -13.84
N LEU A 332 8.02 1.81 -13.59
CA LEU A 332 9.17 1.84 -14.49
C LEU A 332 9.03 0.81 -15.62
N GLN A 333 8.42 -0.34 -15.33
CA GLN A 333 8.27 -1.45 -16.28
C GLN A 333 7.02 -1.31 -17.16
N LEU A 334 5.89 -0.90 -16.56
CA LEU A 334 4.58 -0.86 -17.22
C LEU A 334 4.57 -0.10 -18.56
N PRO A 335 5.25 1.05 -18.74
CA PRO A 335 5.31 1.73 -20.04
C PRO A 335 5.90 0.84 -21.15
N LEU A 336 6.96 0.09 -20.85
CA LEU A 336 7.60 -0.81 -21.81
C LEU A 336 6.64 -1.94 -22.21
N PHE A 337 5.94 -2.52 -21.24
CA PHE A 337 4.94 -3.55 -21.51
C PHE A 337 3.75 -3.03 -22.32
N LEU A 338 3.25 -1.82 -22.05
CA LEU A 338 2.16 -1.21 -22.82
C LEU A 338 2.55 -0.94 -24.29
N LEU A 339 3.83 -0.66 -24.54
CA LEU A 339 4.41 -0.47 -25.88
C LEU A 339 4.82 -1.78 -26.57
N GLY A 340 4.71 -2.94 -25.90
CA GLY A 340 5.20 -4.22 -26.43
C GLY A 340 6.72 -4.36 -26.45
N LEU A 341 7.41 -3.53 -25.68
CA LEU A 341 8.86 -3.53 -25.48
C LEU A 341 9.27 -4.14 -24.13
N GLY A 342 8.32 -4.76 -23.42
CA GLY A 342 8.56 -5.43 -22.14
C GLY A 342 9.19 -6.81 -22.32
N GLY A 343 9.69 -7.36 -21.22
CA GLY A 343 10.14 -8.74 -21.15
C GLY A 343 10.85 -9.04 -19.84
N THR A 344 11.50 -10.19 -19.82
CA THR A 344 12.12 -10.77 -18.62
C THR A 344 13.29 -9.94 -18.12
N LEU A 345 13.32 -9.67 -16.83
CA LEU A 345 14.43 -9.01 -16.15
C LEU A 345 15.41 -10.06 -15.61
N GLY A 346 16.66 -10.05 -16.08
CA GLY A 346 17.69 -10.97 -15.58
C GLY A 346 17.50 -12.42 -16.04
N ASP A 347 17.74 -13.37 -15.14
CA ASP A 347 17.53 -14.80 -15.40
C ASP A 347 16.02 -15.10 -15.42
N PRO A 348 15.46 -15.69 -16.49
CA PRO A 348 14.05 -16.09 -16.55
C PRO A 348 13.60 -17.04 -15.43
N ARG A 349 14.52 -17.82 -14.86
CA ARG A 349 14.25 -18.79 -13.79
C ARG A 349 14.38 -18.20 -12.39
N ALA A 350 14.93 -16.99 -12.26
CA ALA A 350 15.09 -16.36 -10.96
C ALA A 350 13.72 -16.07 -10.34
N HIS A 351 13.58 -16.40 -9.06
CA HIS A 351 12.36 -16.14 -8.30
C HIS A 351 12.32 -14.71 -7.80
N LEU A 352 11.17 -14.08 -7.99
CA LEU A 352 10.87 -12.72 -7.53
C LEU A 352 9.95 -12.83 -6.30
N PRO A 353 10.43 -12.52 -5.09
CA PRO A 353 9.55 -12.44 -3.93
C PRO A 353 8.70 -11.18 -4.08
N TRP A 354 7.42 -11.34 -4.38
CA TRP A 354 6.49 -10.24 -4.64
C TRP A 354 5.36 -10.24 -3.61
N VAL A 355 4.68 -9.10 -3.47
CA VAL A 355 3.47 -8.98 -2.65
C VAL A 355 2.57 -7.89 -3.22
N SER A 356 1.25 -8.03 -3.11
CA SER A 356 0.34 -6.92 -3.45
C SER A 356 0.50 -5.78 -2.44
N LEU A 357 0.24 -4.54 -2.84
CA LEU A 357 0.24 -3.41 -1.89
C LEU A 357 -0.78 -3.62 -0.76
N ASP A 358 -1.89 -4.28 -1.07
CA ASP A 358 -2.93 -4.55 -0.09
C ASP A 358 -2.49 -5.60 0.94
N ASP A 359 -1.95 -6.74 0.48
CA ASP A 359 -1.48 -7.79 1.37
C ASP A 359 -0.28 -7.34 2.20
N ALA A 360 0.59 -6.49 1.64
CA ALA A 360 1.64 -5.85 2.42
C ALA A 360 1.04 -5.03 3.57
N ALA A 361 0.04 -4.17 3.31
CA ALA A 361 -0.59 -3.38 4.35
C ALA A 361 -1.31 -4.24 5.41
N ARG A 362 -2.02 -5.29 4.97
CA ARG A 362 -2.69 -6.25 5.86
C ARG A 362 -1.71 -7.06 6.70
N ALA A 363 -0.52 -7.38 6.19
CA ALA A 363 0.52 -8.05 6.98
C ALA A 363 1.01 -7.18 8.14
N TYR A 364 1.19 -5.87 7.93
CA TYR A 364 1.52 -4.94 9.03
C TYR A 364 0.37 -4.83 10.04
N LEU A 365 -0.87 -4.68 9.58
CA LEU A 365 -2.03 -4.71 10.47
C LEU A 365 -2.05 -5.98 11.32
N ARG A 366 -1.85 -7.14 10.68
CA ARG A 366 -1.85 -8.43 11.37
C ARG A 366 -0.72 -8.51 12.40
N ALA A 367 0.48 -8.02 12.07
CA ALA A 367 1.60 -7.95 13.00
C ALA A 367 1.29 -7.07 14.24
N VAL A 368 0.51 -6.00 14.06
CA VAL A 368 0.05 -5.15 15.17
C VAL A 368 -0.91 -5.93 16.08
N VAL A 369 -1.97 -6.52 15.51
CA VAL A 369 -3.10 -7.04 16.32
C VAL A 369 -2.98 -8.50 16.76
N ASP A 370 -2.20 -9.33 16.06
CA ASP A 370 -2.10 -10.76 16.34
C ASP A 370 -0.90 -11.08 17.23
N PRO A 371 -1.10 -11.47 18.50
CA PRO A 371 0.00 -11.82 19.40
C PRO A 371 0.75 -13.09 18.98
N ALA A 372 0.19 -13.92 18.09
CA ALA A 372 0.89 -15.10 17.58
C ALA A 372 2.08 -14.73 16.67
N LEU A 373 2.06 -13.55 16.05
CA LEU A 373 3.17 -13.06 15.24
C LEU A 373 4.23 -12.39 16.10
N HIS A 374 5.43 -12.94 16.08
CA HIS A 374 6.62 -12.44 16.76
C HIS A 374 7.86 -12.74 15.91
N GLY A 375 8.93 -11.98 16.11
CA GLY A 375 10.17 -12.16 15.37
C GLY A 375 10.06 -11.80 13.89
N PRO A 376 10.83 -12.45 13.00
CA PRO A 376 10.75 -12.19 11.56
C PRO A 376 9.45 -12.74 10.96
N VAL A 377 8.84 -11.99 10.04
CA VAL A 377 7.64 -12.38 9.28
C VAL A 377 7.83 -12.04 7.82
N ASN A 378 7.75 -13.02 6.91
CA ASN A 378 7.84 -12.78 5.47
C ASN A 378 6.51 -12.26 4.93
N ALA A 379 6.49 -11.01 4.47
CA ALA A 379 5.36 -10.41 3.78
C ALA A 379 5.54 -10.54 2.25
N VAL A 380 5.31 -11.76 1.77
CA VAL A 380 5.34 -12.17 0.36
C VAL A 380 4.07 -12.93 0.02
N ALA A 381 3.66 -12.92 -1.24
CA ALA A 381 2.55 -13.73 -1.72
C ALA A 381 2.88 -15.24 -1.61
N PRO A 382 1.89 -16.11 -1.37
CA PRO A 382 2.11 -17.53 -1.16
C PRO A 382 2.46 -18.30 -2.45
N GLU A 383 2.11 -17.77 -3.63
CA GLU A 383 2.50 -18.36 -4.91
C GLU A 383 3.83 -17.74 -5.40
N PRO A 384 4.95 -18.48 -5.35
CA PRO A 384 6.22 -18.00 -5.87
C PRO A 384 6.14 -17.88 -7.39
N VAL A 385 6.79 -16.84 -7.93
CA VAL A 385 6.85 -16.62 -9.38
C VAL A 385 8.29 -16.38 -9.81
N THR A 386 8.59 -16.87 -11.00
CA THR A 386 9.83 -16.58 -11.72
C THR A 386 9.72 -15.26 -12.49
N GLN A 387 10.85 -14.70 -12.89
CA GLN A 387 10.88 -13.51 -13.75
C GLN A 387 10.18 -13.74 -15.10
N ALA A 388 10.25 -14.96 -15.65
CA ALA A 388 9.53 -15.33 -16.86
C ALA A 388 8.01 -15.27 -16.67
N GLU A 389 7.51 -15.84 -15.57
CA GLU A 389 6.07 -15.83 -15.24
C GLU A 389 5.57 -14.43 -14.93
N TYR A 390 6.38 -13.61 -14.26
CA TYR A 390 6.06 -12.21 -14.02
C TYR A 390 5.91 -11.44 -15.33
N ALA A 391 6.91 -11.53 -16.21
CA ALA A 391 6.88 -10.87 -17.51
C ALA A 391 5.69 -11.35 -18.36
N ALA A 392 5.48 -12.67 -18.46
CA ALA A 392 4.37 -13.25 -19.22
C ALA A 392 3.00 -12.78 -18.69
N THR A 393 2.82 -12.72 -17.37
CA THR A 393 1.59 -12.26 -16.74
C THR A 393 1.31 -10.80 -17.06
N LEU A 394 2.31 -9.93 -16.92
CA LEU A 394 2.16 -8.51 -17.23
C LEU A 394 1.91 -8.27 -18.74
N ALA A 395 2.58 -9.00 -19.63
CA ALA A 395 2.33 -8.93 -21.07
C ALA A 395 0.90 -9.33 -21.44
N ARG A 396 0.41 -10.44 -20.86
CA ARG A 396 -0.95 -10.93 -21.07
C ARG A 396 -2.00 -9.91 -20.64
N LEU A 397 -1.81 -9.28 -19.48
CA LEU A 397 -2.70 -8.19 -19.01
C LEU A 397 -2.64 -6.97 -19.94
N CYS A 398 -1.46 -6.61 -20.43
CA CYS A 398 -1.28 -5.53 -21.39
C CYS A 398 -1.77 -5.87 -22.81
N ARG A 399 -2.01 -7.15 -23.11
CA ARG A 399 -2.27 -7.70 -24.46
C ARG A 399 -1.17 -7.34 -25.45
N ARG A 400 0.08 -7.50 -25.01
CA ARG A 400 1.28 -7.21 -25.79
C ARG A 400 2.26 -8.37 -25.67
N PRO A 401 3.12 -8.60 -26.68
CA PRO A 401 4.22 -9.54 -26.54
C PRO A 401 5.21 -9.06 -25.47
N ALA A 402 5.96 -9.99 -24.88
CA ALA A 402 7.03 -9.73 -23.92
C ALA A 402 8.26 -10.60 -24.22
N TRP A 403 8.70 -10.58 -25.47
CA TRP A 403 9.79 -11.45 -25.95
C TRP A 403 11.17 -10.83 -25.82
N LEU A 404 11.27 -9.53 -25.54
CA LEU A 404 12.55 -8.80 -25.48
C LEU A 404 13.12 -8.89 -24.06
N PRO A 405 14.20 -9.65 -23.82
CA PRO A 405 14.86 -9.63 -22.52
C PRO A 405 15.31 -8.21 -22.19
N VAL A 406 15.09 -7.76 -20.95
CA VAL A 406 15.50 -6.43 -20.52
C VAL A 406 17.03 -6.34 -20.59
N PRO A 407 17.60 -5.39 -21.36
CA PRO A 407 19.05 -5.27 -21.45
C PRO A 407 19.67 -5.01 -20.08
N ARG A 408 20.70 -5.79 -19.71
CA ARG A 408 21.33 -5.72 -18.37
C ARG A 408 21.88 -4.34 -18.02
N PHE A 409 22.18 -3.50 -19.02
CA PHE A 409 22.68 -2.14 -18.79
C PHE A 409 21.61 -1.20 -18.22
N GLY A 410 20.32 -1.43 -18.46
CA GLY A 410 19.23 -0.56 -17.98
C GLY A 410 19.19 -0.46 -16.45
N PRO A 411 19.01 -1.57 -15.72
CA PRO A 411 19.08 -1.57 -14.25
C PRO A 411 20.42 -1.06 -13.72
N ARG A 412 21.54 -1.38 -14.38
CA ARG A 412 22.88 -0.91 -13.99
C ARG A 412 23.05 0.60 -14.14
N LEU A 413 22.38 1.23 -15.09
CA LEU A 413 22.37 2.68 -15.27
C LEU A 413 21.60 3.37 -14.13
N LEU A 414 20.53 2.75 -13.64
CA LEU A 414 19.70 3.31 -12.57
C LEU A 414 20.28 3.06 -11.17
N LEU A 415 20.77 1.84 -10.90
CA LEU A 415 21.14 1.36 -9.57
C LEU A 415 22.65 1.19 -9.37
N GLY A 416 23.44 1.32 -10.44
CA GLY A 416 24.84 0.86 -10.45
C GLY A 416 24.93 -0.66 -10.60
N ARG A 417 26.16 -1.19 -10.70
CA ARG A 417 26.37 -2.64 -10.87
C ARG A 417 25.91 -3.43 -9.64
N GLU A 418 26.39 -3.06 -8.46
CA GLU A 418 26.04 -3.70 -7.18
C GLU A 418 24.53 -3.67 -6.93
N GLY A 419 23.88 -2.50 -7.01
CA GLY A 419 22.44 -2.39 -6.78
C GLY A 419 21.58 -3.13 -7.81
N ALA A 420 22.04 -3.25 -9.06
CA ALA A 420 21.35 -4.07 -10.05
C ALA A 420 21.44 -5.56 -9.72
N GLU A 421 22.60 -6.06 -9.30
CA GLU A 421 22.76 -7.46 -8.90
C GLU A 421 22.00 -7.77 -7.59
N GLU A 422 21.95 -6.83 -6.64
CA GLU A 422 21.25 -7.03 -5.37
C GLU A 422 19.72 -6.88 -5.42
N LEU A 423 19.19 -6.10 -6.36
CA LEU A 423 17.74 -5.84 -6.46
C LEU A 423 17.11 -6.38 -7.74
N ALA A 424 17.68 -6.04 -8.89
CA ALA A 424 17.05 -6.30 -10.18
C ALA A 424 17.27 -7.75 -10.66
N PHE A 425 18.41 -8.34 -10.29
CA PHE A 425 18.80 -9.69 -10.68
C PHE A 425 18.87 -10.66 -9.50
N ALA A 426 18.20 -10.32 -8.39
CA ALA A 426 18.10 -11.22 -7.25
C ALA A 426 17.26 -12.46 -7.60
N ASP A 427 17.63 -13.59 -7.00
CA ASP A 427 16.91 -14.86 -7.07
C ASP A 427 16.65 -15.35 -5.65
N GLN A 428 15.39 -15.21 -5.22
CA GLN A 428 14.94 -15.52 -3.88
C GLN A 428 13.54 -16.13 -3.93
N ARG A 429 13.43 -17.43 -3.62
CA ARG A 429 12.14 -18.10 -3.47
C ARG A 429 11.71 -18.04 -2.01
N VAL A 430 11.09 -16.92 -1.62
CA VAL A 430 10.67 -16.66 -0.24
C VAL A 430 9.26 -17.19 0.01
N VAL A 431 9.07 -17.85 1.16
CA VAL A 431 7.81 -18.45 1.58
C VAL A 431 7.26 -17.71 2.81
N PRO A 432 5.97 -17.34 2.85
CA PRO A 432 5.36 -16.65 3.99
C PRO A 432 4.87 -17.65 5.04
N ALA A 433 5.78 -18.41 5.67
CA ALA A 433 5.40 -19.52 6.53
C ALA A 433 4.63 -19.02 7.77
N ARG A 434 5.10 -17.96 8.44
CA ARG A 434 4.46 -17.43 9.66
C ARG A 434 3.07 -16.84 9.40
N LEU A 435 2.88 -16.14 8.27
CA LEU A 435 1.56 -15.64 7.89
C LEU A 435 0.60 -16.80 7.59
N THR A 436 1.07 -17.84 6.91
CA THR A 436 0.26 -19.03 6.61
C THR A 436 -0.15 -19.77 7.88
N GLU A 437 0.79 -19.97 8.82
CA GLU A 437 0.56 -20.63 10.12
C GLU A 437 -0.55 -19.95 10.94
N VAL A 438 -0.62 -18.61 10.96
CA VAL A 438 -1.65 -17.87 11.71
C VAL A 438 -2.99 -17.74 10.95
N GLY A 439 -3.10 -18.36 9.78
CA GLY A 439 -4.30 -18.31 8.93
C GLY A 439 -4.52 -16.95 8.26
N PHE A 440 -3.45 -16.26 7.87
CA PHE A 440 -3.56 -15.02 7.11
C PHE A 440 -4.23 -15.26 5.75
N ARG A 441 -5.28 -14.51 5.45
CA ARG A 441 -5.99 -14.58 4.17
C ARG A 441 -5.40 -13.57 3.19
N PHE A 442 -4.68 -14.07 2.19
CA PHE A 442 -4.16 -13.24 1.10
C PHE A 442 -5.32 -12.81 0.19
N SER A 443 -5.42 -11.49 -0.03
CA SER A 443 -6.36 -10.90 -1.00
C SER A 443 -5.92 -11.18 -2.43
N HIS A 444 -4.61 -11.27 -2.66
CA HIS A 444 -4.03 -11.57 -3.97
C HIS A 444 -3.00 -12.70 -3.88
N PRO A 445 -3.43 -13.96 -3.72
CA PRO A 445 -2.50 -15.10 -3.71
C PRO A 445 -1.79 -15.28 -5.06
N HIS A 446 -2.43 -14.88 -6.17
CA HIS A 446 -1.90 -15.03 -7.52
C HIS A 446 -1.46 -13.68 -8.12
N LEU A 447 -0.31 -13.67 -8.81
CA LEU A 447 0.28 -12.44 -9.38
C LEU A 447 -0.67 -11.70 -10.32
N ALA A 448 -1.44 -12.45 -11.13
CA ALA A 448 -2.39 -11.87 -12.08
C ALA A 448 -3.45 -11.00 -11.40
N GLN A 449 -3.90 -11.37 -10.20
CA GLN A 449 -4.91 -10.62 -9.45
C GLN A 449 -4.32 -9.29 -8.95
N ALA A 450 -3.13 -9.33 -8.34
CA ALA A 450 -2.46 -8.13 -7.85
C ALA A 450 -2.13 -7.13 -8.97
N LEU A 451 -1.60 -7.62 -10.10
CA LEU A 451 -1.31 -6.77 -11.26
C LEU A 451 -2.59 -6.22 -11.89
N ALA A 452 -3.66 -7.02 -11.99
CA ALA A 452 -4.94 -6.56 -12.51
C ALA A 452 -5.55 -5.45 -11.63
N GLU A 453 -5.57 -5.65 -10.31
CA GLU A 453 -6.09 -4.66 -9.34
C GLU A 453 -5.33 -3.34 -9.46
N THR A 454 -3.99 -3.38 -9.42
CA THR A 454 -3.22 -2.14 -9.40
C THR A 454 -3.15 -1.42 -10.76
N THR A 455 -3.29 -2.12 -11.88
CA THR A 455 -3.23 -1.53 -13.23
C THR A 455 -4.60 -1.23 -13.84
N GLY A 456 -5.66 -1.85 -13.34
CA GLY A 456 -6.99 -1.80 -13.96
C GLY A 456 -7.05 -2.49 -15.33
N LEU A 457 -6.15 -3.45 -15.56
CA LEU A 457 -6.14 -4.30 -16.75
C LEU A 457 -6.82 -5.63 -16.42
N THR A 458 -7.64 -6.13 -17.32
CA THR A 458 -8.30 -7.43 -17.20
C THR A 458 -7.80 -8.38 -18.28
N ALA A 459 -7.59 -9.65 -17.89
CA ALA A 459 -7.20 -10.72 -18.81
C ALA A 459 -8.29 -11.02 -19.87
N SER A 460 -9.53 -10.57 -19.63
CA SER A 460 -10.68 -10.81 -20.50
C SER A 460 -10.72 -9.84 -21.68
N GLY A 461 -10.54 -10.34 -22.91
CA GLY A 461 -11.05 -9.73 -24.14
C GLY A 461 -12.55 -9.34 -24.03
N PRO A 462 -13.14 -8.63 -25.00
CA PRO A 462 -14.50 -8.13 -24.87
C PRO A 462 -15.47 -9.31 -24.70
N SER A 463 -15.92 -9.56 -23.47
CA SER A 463 -17.13 -10.33 -23.22
C SER A 463 -18.28 -9.41 -23.60
N GLY A 464 -18.77 -9.56 -24.83
CA GLY A 464 -20.03 -9.00 -25.23
C GLY A 464 -21.13 -9.50 -24.28
N THR A 465 -21.91 -8.57 -23.75
CA THR A 465 -23.36 -8.64 -23.49
C THR A 465 -23.79 -7.34 -22.79
N GLY A 466 -23.56 -6.21 -23.45
CA GLY A 466 -24.38 -5.03 -23.23
C GLY A 466 -25.41 -5.00 -24.35
N ARG A 467 -26.63 -5.50 -24.08
CA ARG A 467 -27.77 -5.24 -24.96
C ARG A 467 -28.06 -3.74 -24.93
N CYS A 468 -28.45 -3.23 -26.11
CA CYS A 468 -28.95 -1.88 -26.33
C CYS A 468 -30.05 -1.48 -25.35
#